data_AF-A0A661ARJ7-F1
#
_entry.id   AF-A0A661ARJ7-F1
#
_cell.length_a   1.000
_cell.length_b   1.000
_cell.length_c   1.000
_cell.angle_alpha   90.00
_cell.angle_beta   90.00
_cell.angle_gamma   90.00
#
_symmetry.space_group_name_H-M   'P 1'
#
loop_
_entity.id
_entity.type
_entity.pdbx_description
1 polymer ?
#
loop_
_entity_poly.entity_id
_entity_poly.type
_entity_poly.pdbx_seq_one_letter_code
_entity_poly.pdbx_strand_id
1 'polypeptide(L)'
;MQYVFPITVFSALVFLVLLRIDIYKLNRLRKRSQSKCDDFLNFVDTVFVHIGGDLSELAYRSRLLFDCARLSSEKIGAIHIILGSAMSAASASDDDYEIDMEKIRSAADTAIASLKMLELFREKTSRRWRRILARGEKLSTEDIERAKEKLLAEFANKYNYHF
;
A
#
# COMPACT_ATOMS: atom_id res chain seq x y z
N MET A 1 -15.22 47.88 15.66
CA MET A 1 -15.05 46.45 16.00
C MET A 1 -16.19 45.53 15.51
N GLN A 2 -17.38 46.03 15.16
CA GLN A 2 -18.54 45.19 14.77
C GLN A 2 -18.33 44.26 13.55
N TYR A 3 -17.42 44.57 12.63
CA TYR A 3 -17.14 43.73 11.45
C TYR A 3 -16.05 42.67 11.65
N VAL A 4 -15.27 42.75 12.74
CA VAL A 4 -14.15 41.81 12.97
C VAL A 4 -14.66 40.41 13.29
N PHE A 5 -15.76 40.31 14.05
CA PHE A 5 -16.39 39.05 14.41
C PHE A 5 -16.97 38.28 13.20
N PRO A 6 -17.82 38.87 12.34
CA PRO A 6 -18.34 38.15 11.17
C PRO A 6 -17.24 37.76 10.17
N ILE A 7 -16.21 38.59 9.99
CA ILE A 7 -15.06 38.26 9.11
C ILE A 7 -14.29 37.05 9.65
N THR A 8 -14.03 37.00 10.96
CA THR A 8 -13.32 35.87 11.59
C THR A 8 -14.13 34.58 11.53
N VAL A 9 -15.43 34.64 11.79
CA VAL A 9 -16.33 33.47 11.68
C VAL A 9 -16.38 32.96 10.24
N PHE A 10 -16.56 33.84 9.25
CA PHE A 10 -16.58 33.45 7.84
C PHE A 10 -15.26 32.78 7.40
N SER A 11 -14.12 33.37 7.80
CA SER A 11 -12.80 32.82 7.50
C SER A 11 -12.59 31.43 8.11
N ALA A 12 -13.03 31.23 9.36
CA ALA A 12 -12.98 29.92 10.02
C ALA A 12 -13.87 28.89 9.31
N LEU A 13 -15.04 29.31 8.83
CA LEU A 13 -15.96 28.44 8.11
C LEU A 13 -15.37 27.98 6.77
N VAL A 14 -14.76 28.91 6.01
CA VAL A 14 -14.03 28.59 4.78
C VAL A 14 -12.86 27.63 5.06
N PHE A 15 -12.11 27.85 6.14
CA PHE A 15 -11.00 26.99 6.55
C PHE A 15 -11.46 25.56 6.86
N LEU A 16 -12.58 25.40 7.61
CA LEU A 16 -13.16 24.10 7.93
C LEU A 16 -13.68 23.37 6.69
N VAL A 17 -14.30 24.09 5.74
CA VAL A 17 -14.78 23.51 4.48
C VAL A 17 -13.61 22.98 3.65
N LEU A 18 -12.54 23.75 3.51
CA LEU A 18 -11.34 23.32 2.78
C LEU A 18 -10.68 22.10 3.44
N LEU A 19 -10.57 22.09 4.76
CA LEU A 19 -10.04 20.95 5.51
C LEU A 19 -10.89 19.68 5.28
N ARG A 20 -12.22 19.81 5.32
CA ARG A 20 -13.15 18.70 5.09
C ARG A 20 -13.00 18.12 3.68
N ILE A 21 -12.83 18.96 2.68
CA ILE A 21 -12.59 18.53 1.29
C ILE A 21 -11.29 17.73 1.17
N ASP A 22 -10.21 18.22 1.78
CA ASP A 22 -8.91 17.54 1.73
C ASP A 22 -8.94 16.18 2.46
N ILE A 23 -9.59 16.11 3.63
CA ILE A 23 -9.80 14.84 4.36
C ILE A 23 -10.63 13.86 3.53
N TYR A 24 -11.71 14.33 2.89
CA TYR A 24 -12.54 13.48 2.03
C TYR A 24 -11.74 12.89 0.86
N LYS A 25 -10.93 13.72 0.19
CA LYS A 25 -10.05 13.26 -0.90
C LYS A 25 -9.03 12.24 -0.41
N LEU A 26 -8.41 12.46 0.76
CA LEU A 26 -7.44 11.53 1.34
C LEU A 26 -8.08 10.18 1.66
N ASN A 27 -9.27 10.18 2.25
CA ASN A 27 -10.01 8.94 2.54
C ASN A 27 -10.41 8.20 1.26
N ARG A 28 -10.83 8.92 0.21
CA ARG A 28 -11.14 8.33 -1.09
C ARG A 28 -9.91 7.67 -1.72
N LEU A 29 -8.75 8.34 -1.70
CA LEU A 29 -7.50 7.77 -2.19
C LEU A 29 -7.06 6.55 -1.38
N ARG A 30 -7.22 6.59 -0.05
CA ARG A 30 -6.91 5.45 0.82
C ARG A 30 -7.74 4.22 0.45
N LYS A 31 -9.06 4.38 0.26
CA LYS A 31 -9.95 3.30 -0.18
C LYS A 31 -9.55 2.75 -1.55
N ARG A 32 -9.23 3.64 -2.50
CA ARG A 32 -8.76 3.24 -3.84
C ARG A 32 -7.46 2.45 -3.77
N SER A 33 -6.50 2.90 -2.97
CA SER A 33 -5.21 2.23 -2.82
C SER A 33 -5.35 0.87 -2.15
N GLN A 34 -6.20 0.76 -1.11
CA GLN A 34 -6.53 -0.52 -0.49
C GLN A 34 -7.13 -1.49 -1.51
N SER A 35 -8.16 -1.06 -2.26
CA SER A 35 -8.75 -1.88 -3.32
C SER A 35 -7.73 -2.33 -4.37
N LYS A 36 -6.74 -1.51 -4.73
CA LYS A 36 -5.67 -1.92 -5.65
C LYS A 36 -4.69 -2.92 -5.05
N CYS A 37 -4.42 -2.84 -3.75
CA CYS A 37 -3.63 -3.86 -3.08
C CYS A 37 -4.41 -5.18 -2.99
N ASP A 38 -5.70 -5.12 -2.68
CA ASP A 38 -6.58 -6.29 -2.61
C ASP A 38 -6.71 -6.96 -3.99
N ASP A 39 -6.87 -6.17 -5.07
CA ASP A 39 -6.87 -6.66 -6.46
C ASP A 39 -5.57 -7.44 -6.76
N PHE A 40 -4.41 -6.90 -6.37
CA PHE A 40 -3.11 -7.56 -6.54
C PHE A 40 -3.00 -8.87 -5.74
N LEU A 41 -3.37 -8.85 -4.46
CA LEU A 41 -3.31 -10.05 -3.61
C LEU A 41 -4.24 -11.16 -4.12
N ASN A 42 -5.45 -10.81 -4.56
CA ASN A 42 -6.38 -11.79 -5.14
C ASN A 42 -5.83 -12.39 -6.44
N PHE A 43 -5.11 -11.59 -7.25
CA PHE A 43 -4.45 -12.09 -8.45
C PHE A 43 -3.32 -13.07 -8.11
N VAL A 44 -2.50 -12.73 -7.11
CA VAL A 44 -1.43 -13.59 -6.58
C VAL A 44 -2.00 -14.91 -6.03
N ASP A 45 -3.09 -14.85 -5.27
CA ASP A 45 -3.74 -16.05 -4.74
C ASP A 45 -4.23 -16.95 -5.88
N THR A 46 -4.78 -16.37 -6.93
CA THR A 46 -5.20 -17.12 -8.12
C THR A 46 -4.01 -17.84 -8.76
N VAL A 47 -2.87 -17.16 -8.88
CA VAL A 47 -1.63 -17.76 -9.40
C VAL A 47 -1.17 -18.93 -8.53
N PHE A 48 -1.04 -18.73 -7.22
CA PHE A 48 -0.55 -19.79 -6.33
C PHE A 48 -1.51 -20.98 -6.19
N VAL A 49 -2.82 -20.74 -6.16
CA VAL A 49 -3.83 -21.82 -6.17
C VAL A 49 -3.77 -22.60 -7.46
N HIS A 50 -3.55 -21.93 -8.58
CA HIS A 50 -3.51 -22.58 -9.89
C HIS A 50 -2.30 -23.49 -10.05
N ILE A 51 -1.12 -23.07 -9.56
CA ILE A 51 0.09 -23.91 -9.59
C ILE A 51 -0.03 -25.11 -8.63
N GLY A 52 -0.80 -25.00 -7.55
CA GLY A 52 -1.12 -26.11 -6.66
C GLY A 52 -0.01 -26.53 -5.68
N GLY A 53 -0.26 -27.61 -4.92
CA GLY A 53 0.70 -28.17 -3.95
C GLY A 53 0.98 -27.28 -2.73
N ASP A 54 2.23 -27.36 -2.22
CA ASP A 54 2.73 -26.56 -1.08
C ASP A 54 2.72 -25.04 -1.35
N LEU A 55 2.56 -24.62 -2.61
CA LEU A 55 2.50 -23.21 -3.01
C LEU A 55 1.16 -22.55 -2.60
N SER A 56 0.13 -23.35 -2.32
CA SER A 56 -1.11 -22.84 -1.70
C SER A 56 -0.85 -22.22 -0.31
N GLU A 57 0.18 -22.70 0.41
CA GLU A 57 0.62 -22.12 1.67
C GLU A 57 1.36 -20.78 1.45
N LEU A 58 2.02 -20.58 0.30
CA LEU A 58 2.65 -19.30 -0.05
C LEU A 58 1.64 -18.18 -0.27
N ALA A 59 0.44 -18.49 -0.79
CA ALA A 59 -0.65 -17.53 -0.90
C ALA A 59 -1.04 -17.00 0.50
N TYR A 60 -1.23 -17.92 1.44
CA TYR A 60 -1.52 -17.58 2.83
C TYR A 60 -0.39 -16.77 3.49
N ARG A 61 0.87 -17.19 3.33
CA ARG A 61 2.04 -16.46 3.86
C ARG A 61 2.19 -15.08 3.23
N SER A 62 1.87 -14.92 1.95
CA SER A 62 1.87 -13.63 1.25
C SER A 62 0.86 -12.65 1.85
N ARG A 63 -0.36 -13.12 2.17
CA ARG A 63 -1.36 -12.31 2.89
C ARG A 63 -0.88 -11.93 4.29
N LEU A 64 -0.34 -12.89 5.05
CA LEU A 64 0.18 -12.60 6.39
C LEU A 64 1.34 -11.60 6.38
N LEU A 65 2.22 -11.66 5.38
CA LEU A 65 3.31 -10.70 5.18
C LEU A 65 2.75 -9.30 4.90
N PHE A 66 1.76 -9.21 4.01
CA PHE A 66 1.11 -7.95 3.68
C PHE A 66 0.35 -7.35 4.88
N ASP A 67 -0.28 -8.19 5.70
CA ASP A 67 -0.98 -7.77 6.93
C ASP A 67 -0.02 -7.25 8.02
N CYS A 68 1.24 -7.68 7.99
CA CYS A 68 2.26 -7.14 8.89
C CYS A 68 2.73 -5.74 8.45
N ALA A 69 2.58 -5.38 7.18
CA ALA A 69 3.00 -4.09 6.67
C ALA A 69 2.05 -2.96 7.12
N ARG A 70 2.54 -2.07 7.99
CA ARG A 70 1.77 -0.96 8.55
C ARG A 70 1.94 0.31 7.74
N LEU A 71 3.18 0.58 7.31
CA LEU A 71 3.54 1.77 6.55
C LEU A 71 3.42 1.54 5.05
N SER A 72 3.24 2.62 4.29
CA SER A 72 3.16 2.53 2.82
C SER A 72 4.46 2.01 2.19
N SER A 73 5.61 2.33 2.79
CA SER A 73 6.93 1.77 2.39
C SER A 73 6.99 0.26 2.60
N GLU A 74 6.56 -0.21 3.78
CA GLU A 74 6.48 -1.65 4.11
C GLU A 74 5.51 -2.37 3.16
N LYS A 75 4.37 -1.76 2.82
CA LYS A 75 3.41 -2.34 1.88
C LYS A 75 3.98 -2.45 0.46
N ILE A 76 4.72 -1.44 0.01
CA ILE A 76 5.43 -1.50 -1.29
C ILE A 76 6.51 -2.59 -1.25
N GLY A 77 7.25 -2.69 -0.14
CA GLY A 77 8.23 -3.76 0.08
C GLY A 77 7.60 -5.15 0.01
N ALA A 78 6.47 -5.34 0.67
CA ALA A 78 5.69 -6.58 0.64
C ALA A 78 5.25 -6.92 -0.80
N ILE A 79 4.72 -5.96 -1.56
CA ILE A 79 4.32 -6.19 -2.95
C ILE A 79 5.51 -6.67 -3.80
N HIS A 80 6.70 -6.08 -3.64
CA HIS A 80 7.90 -6.53 -4.36
C HIS A 80 8.30 -7.96 -4.01
N ILE A 81 8.27 -8.32 -2.72
CA ILE A 81 8.60 -9.69 -2.26
C ILE A 81 7.60 -10.69 -2.84
N ILE A 82 6.31 -10.41 -2.68
CA ILE A 82 5.21 -11.28 -3.13
C ILE A 82 5.24 -11.45 -4.64
N LEU A 83 5.44 -10.36 -5.40
CA LEU A 83 5.58 -10.41 -6.85
C LEU A 83 6.77 -11.29 -7.26
N GLY A 84 7.92 -11.13 -6.60
CA GLY A 84 9.09 -11.96 -6.85
C GLY A 84 8.81 -13.44 -6.63
N SER A 85 8.16 -13.78 -5.50
CA SER A 85 7.77 -15.16 -5.19
C SER A 85 6.77 -15.73 -6.21
N ALA A 86 5.74 -14.98 -6.58
CA ALA A 86 4.74 -15.39 -7.56
C ALA A 86 5.38 -15.61 -8.95
N MET A 87 6.30 -14.73 -9.32
CA MET A 87 7.03 -14.85 -10.58
C MET A 87 7.94 -16.08 -10.63
N SER A 88 8.67 -16.35 -9.54
CA SER A 88 9.52 -17.54 -9.43
C SER A 88 8.70 -18.82 -9.45
N ALA A 89 7.56 -18.86 -8.75
CA ALA A 89 6.67 -20.00 -8.75
C ALA A 89 6.10 -20.29 -10.15
N ALA A 90 5.62 -19.25 -10.85
CA ALA A 90 5.08 -19.38 -12.21
C ALA A 90 6.15 -19.77 -13.26
N SER A 91 7.42 -19.44 -13.03
CA SER A 91 8.52 -19.83 -13.94
C SER A 91 9.01 -21.26 -13.71
N ALA A 92 8.70 -21.85 -12.55
CA ALA A 92 9.12 -23.19 -12.16
C ALA A 92 8.06 -24.27 -12.42
N SER A 93 6.83 -23.88 -12.80
CA SER A 93 5.77 -24.80 -13.19
C SER A 93 5.93 -25.22 -14.65
N ASP A 94 6.12 -26.52 -14.89
CA ASP A 94 6.27 -27.13 -16.22
C ASP A 94 4.95 -27.21 -17.03
N ASP A 95 3.81 -26.83 -16.45
CA ASP A 95 2.50 -26.94 -17.10
C ASP A 95 2.30 -25.85 -18.18
N ASP A 96 1.68 -26.25 -19.30
CA ASP A 96 1.28 -25.48 -20.50
C ASP A 96 0.32 -24.28 -20.23
N TYR A 97 0.18 -23.84 -18.98
CA TYR A 97 -0.63 -22.70 -18.62
C TYR A 97 0.17 -21.40 -18.76
N GLU A 98 -0.16 -20.59 -19.77
CA GLU A 98 0.30 -19.21 -19.85
C GLU A 98 -0.33 -18.40 -18.71
N ILE A 99 0.28 -18.46 -17.53
CA ILE A 99 0.05 -17.47 -16.49
C ILE A 99 0.46 -16.12 -17.10
N ASP A 100 -0.48 -15.19 -17.16
CA ASP A 100 -0.23 -13.87 -17.72
C ASP A 100 0.65 -13.06 -16.75
N MET A 101 1.96 -13.25 -16.90
CA MET A 101 3.01 -12.61 -16.12
C MET A 101 3.00 -11.09 -16.30
N GLU A 102 2.44 -10.61 -17.41
CA GLU A 102 2.27 -9.17 -17.66
C GLU A 102 1.12 -8.62 -16.82
N LYS A 103 0.02 -9.35 -16.67
CA LYS A 103 -1.10 -8.97 -15.78
C LYS A 103 -0.68 -8.88 -14.32
N ILE A 104 0.08 -9.85 -13.77
CA ILE A 104 0.49 -9.78 -12.35
C ILE A 104 1.42 -8.59 -12.09
N ARG A 105 2.36 -8.31 -13.01
CA ARG A 105 3.23 -7.15 -12.96
C ARG A 105 2.43 -5.85 -13.02
N SER A 106 1.49 -5.77 -13.97
CA SER A 106 0.60 -4.61 -14.12
C SER A 106 -0.25 -4.35 -12.87
N ALA A 107 -0.76 -5.40 -12.23
CA ALA A 107 -1.50 -5.30 -10.96
C ALA A 107 -0.60 -4.77 -9.83
N ALA A 108 0.62 -5.30 -9.70
CA ALA A 108 1.61 -4.84 -8.72
C ALA A 108 1.98 -3.37 -8.93
N ASP A 109 2.28 -2.97 -10.17
CA ASP A 109 2.63 -1.60 -10.52
C ASP A 109 1.48 -0.63 -10.23
N THR A 110 0.25 -1.04 -10.53
CA THR A 110 -0.95 -0.26 -10.21
C THR A 110 -1.14 -0.09 -8.70
N ALA A 111 -0.92 -1.15 -7.92
CA ALA A 111 -0.97 -1.09 -6.46
C ALA A 111 0.12 -0.15 -5.90
N ILE A 112 1.37 -0.30 -6.33
CA ILE A 112 2.51 0.54 -5.94
C ILE A 112 2.27 2.00 -6.29
N ALA A 113 1.83 2.29 -7.52
CA ALA A 113 1.53 3.64 -7.98
C ALA A 113 0.41 4.28 -7.13
N SER A 114 -0.60 3.49 -6.75
CA SER A 114 -1.68 3.97 -5.88
C SER A 114 -1.20 4.36 -4.47
N LEU A 115 -0.29 3.56 -3.89
CA LEU A 115 0.31 3.82 -2.57
C LEU A 115 1.21 5.05 -2.63
N LYS A 116 2.05 5.18 -3.67
CA LYS A 116 2.90 6.36 -3.90
C LYS A 116 2.06 7.63 -4.06
N MET A 117 0.96 7.57 -4.81
CA MET A 117 0.05 8.70 -4.98
C MET A 117 -0.65 9.08 -3.67
N LEU A 118 -1.06 8.11 -2.86
CA LEU A 118 -1.64 8.34 -1.53
C LEU A 118 -0.64 9.06 -0.62
N GLU A 119 0.61 8.61 -0.55
CA GLU A 119 1.64 9.25 0.27
C GLU A 119 1.98 10.65 -0.22
N LEU A 120 2.11 10.86 -1.53
CA LEU A 120 2.33 12.20 -2.08
C LEU A 120 1.19 13.16 -1.72
N PHE A 121 -0.05 12.68 -1.76
CA PHE A 121 -1.22 13.48 -1.37
C PHE A 121 -1.25 13.73 0.14
N ARG A 122 -0.89 12.73 0.97
CA ARG A 122 -0.76 12.84 2.42
C ARG A 122 0.31 13.86 2.79
N GLU A 123 1.46 13.84 2.12
CA GLU A 123 2.54 14.79 2.30
C GLU A 123 2.09 16.22 1.97
N LYS A 124 1.52 16.45 0.77
CA LYS A 124 0.99 17.77 0.37
C LYS A 124 -0.06 18.30 1.34
N THR A 125 -0.99 17.45 1.73
CA THR A 125 -2.08 17.80 2.65
C THR A 125 -1.53 18.08 4.05
N SER A 126 -0.59 17.28 4.54
CA SER A 126 0.06 17.52 5.84
C SER A 126 0.91 18.79 5.84
N ARG A 127 1.55 19.17 4.73
CA ARG A 127 2.26 20.45 4.63
C ARG A 127 1.30 21.63 4.73
N ARG A 128 0.14 21.54 4.06
CA ARG A 128 -0.92 22.56 4.09
C ARG A 128 -1.57 22.69 5.47
N TRP A 129 -1.77 21.56 6.16
CA TRP A 129 -2.47 21.48 7.45
C TRP A 129 -1.56 20.97 8.57
N ARG A 130 -0.31 21.45 8.61
CA ARG A 130 0.78 20.90 9.46
C ARG A 130 0.44 20.81 10.94
N ARG A 131 -0.45 21.68 11.44
CA ARG A 131 -0.88 21.71 12.85
C ARG A 131 -2.04 20.76 13.17
N ILE A 132 -2.69 20.19 12.16
CA ILE A 132 -3.96 19.46 12.29
C ILE A 132 -3.82 18.01 11.85
N LEU A 133 -3.01 17.73 10.81
CA LEU A 133 -2.89 16.41 10.22
C LEU A 133 -1.50 15.79 10.46
N ALA A 134 -1.49 14.46 10.61
CA ALA A 134 -0.27 13.67 10.68
C ALA A 134 0.59 13.89 9.42
N ARG A 135 1.93 13.91 9.60
CA ARG A 135 2.87 14.07 8.49
C ARG A 135 2.79 12.89 7.53
N GLY A 136 2.81 13.19 6.23
CA GLY A 136 3.12 12.18 5.21
C GLY A 136 4.59 11.81 5.27
N GLU A 137 4.90 10.58 4.85
CA GLU A 137 6.28 10.10 4.73
C GLU A 137 6.78 10.37 3.31
N LYS A 138 8.03 10.84 3.20
CA LYS A 138 8.68 10.91 1.91
C LYS A 138 9.19 9.52 1.58
N LEU A 139 8.61 8.88 0.57
CA LEU A 139 9.07 7.58 0.09
C LEU A 139 10.39 7.75 -0.67
N SER A 140 11.52 7.41 -0.05
CA SER A 140 12.77 7.16 -0.79
C SER A 140 12.90 5.67 -1.14
N THR A 141 13.73 5.36 -2.13
CA THR A 141 14.05 3.97 -2.49
C THR A 141 14.80 3.25 -1.37
N GLU A 142 15.67 3.94 -0.66
CA GLU A 142 16.41 3.40 0.50
C GLU A 142 15.46 3.04 1.65
N ASP A 143 14.41 3.84 1.88
CA ASP A 143 13.41 3.55 2.91
C ASP A 143 12.59 2.30 2.57
N ILE A 144 12.37 2.01 1.29
CA ILE A 144 11.67 0.80 0.84
C ILE A 144 12.54 -0.44 1.10
N GLU A 145 13.84 -0.40 0.80
CA GLU A 145 14.74 -1.53 1.06
C GLU A 145 14.89 -1.81 2.57
N ARG A 146 15.11 -0.77 3.39
CA ARG A 146 15.12 -0.92 4.85
C ARG A 146 13.80 -1.44 5.41
N ALA A 147 12.68 -1.00 4.83
CA ALA A 147 11.36 -1.49 5.22
C ALA A 147 11.15 -2.96 4.89
N LYS A 148 11.72 -3.49 3.79
CA LYS A 148 11.68 -4.92 3.47
C LYS A 148 12.39 -5.75 4.54
N GLU A 149 13.62 -5.38 4.89
CA GLU A 149 14.40 -6.09 5.91
C GLU A 149 13.68 -6.10 7.27
N LYS A 150 13.15 -4.94 7.68
CA LYS A 150 12.37 -4.81 8.91
C LYS A 150 11.09 -5.65 8.87
N LEU A 151 10.37 -5.64 7.75
CA LEU A 151 9.14 -6.41 7.57
C LEU A 151 9.40 -7.92 7.66
N LEU A 152 10.46 -8.41 7.00
CA LEU A 152 10.84 -9.82 7.06
C LEU A 152 11.24 -10.23 8.47
N ALA A 153 12.00 -9.39 9.19
CA ALA A 153 12.37 -9.65 10.58
C ALA A 153 11.13 -9.67 11.51
N GLU A 154 10.19 -8.73 11.34
CA GLU A 154 8.93 -8.72 12.10
C GLU A 154 8.06 -9.94 11.80
N PHE A 155 7.97 -10.34 10.53
CA PHE A 155 7.24 -11.52 10.10
C PHE A 155 7.83 -12.81 10.68
N ALA A 156 9.16 -12.96 10.59
CA ALA A 156 9.90 -14.09 11.14
C ALA A 156 9.65 -14.25 12.65
N ASN A 157 9.78 -13.14 13.38
CA ASN A 157 9.57 -13.12 14.83
C ASN A 157 8.12 -13.40 15.22
N LYS A 158 7.15 -12.87 14.47
CA LYS A 158 5.72 -13.00 14.81
C LYS A 158 5.17 -14.40 14.54
N TYR A 159 5.68 -15.10 13.53
CA TYR A 159 5.15 -16.38 13.08
C TYR A 159 6.14 -17.55 13.21
N ASN A 160 7.28 -17.36 13.92
CA ASN A 160 8.34 -18.37 14.09
C ASN A 160 8.85 -18.96 12.77
N TYR A 161 8.95 -18.15 11.71
CA TYR A 161 9.58 -18.58 10.47
C TYR A 161 11.07 -18.26 10.52
N HIS A 162 11.92 -19.28 10.33
CA HIS A 162 13.32 -19.10 10.01
C HIS A 162 13.46 -19.06 8.49
N PHE A 163 13.85 -17.91 7.94
CA PHE A 163 14.19 -17.75 6.53
C PHE A 163 15.64 -18.14 6.28
#